data_AF-A0AAX2K4H8-F1
#
_entry.id   AF-A0AAX2K4H8-F1
#
_cell.length_a   1.000
_cell.length_b   1.000
_cell.length_c   1.000
_cell.angle_alpha   90.00
_cell.angle_beta   90.00
_cell.angle_gamma   90.00
#
_symmetry.space_group_name_H-M   'P 1'
#
loop_
_entity.id
_entity.type
_entity.pdbx_description
1 polymer ?
#
loop_
_entity_poly.entity_id
_entity_poly.type
_entity_poly.pdbx_seq_one_letter_code
_entity_poly.pdbx_strand_id
1 'polypeptide(L)' 'MPKTHNKGYRWQHEAVIALATPDNVNAFELTPQEAEEWYRGRDVYPQAAPVADDVLVTFQHQPIGLAKRIGSRLKNKLSA' A
#
# COMPACT_ATOMS: atom_id res chain seq x y z
N MET A 1 -28.70 -7.59 16.51
CA MET A 1 -28.06 -7.08 15.27
C MET A 1 -28.40 -5.60 15.15
N PRO A 2 -27.55 -4.67 14.65
CA PRO A 2 -26.13 -4.75 14.26
C PRO A 2 -25.25 -3.68 15.00
N LYS A 3 -23.92 -3.86 15.04
CA LYS A 3 -22.95 -2.77 15.28
C LYS A 3 -22.01 -2.74 14.07
N THR A 4 -22.31 -1.87 13.13
CA THR A 4 -21.47 -1.55 11.97
C THR A 4 -20.27 -0.75 12.45
N HIS A 5 -19.13 -1.43 12.65
CA HIS A 5 -17.86 -0.78 12.96
C HIS A 5 -17.31 -0.10 11.70
N ASN A 6 -17.68 1.16 11.49
CA ASN A 6 -17.17 1.99 10.41
C ASN A 6 -15.73 2.48 10.74
N LYS A 7 -14.73 1.60 10.60
CA LYS A 7 -13.29 1.94 10.75
C LYS A 7 -12.67 2.40 9.42
N GLY A 8 -13.33 3.29 8.68
CA GLY A 8 -12.93 3.64 7.30
C GLY A 8 -11.98 4.84 7.12
N TYR A 9 -11.71 5.65 8.16
CA TYR A 9 -11.25 7.03 7.92
C TYR A 9 -10.07 7.52 8.78
N ARG A 10 -9.14 6.64 9.21
CA ARG A 10 -7.93 7.11 9.94
C ARG A 10 -6.62 7.07 9.16
N TRP A 11 -6.53 6.35 8.04
CA TRP A 11 -5.27 6.20 7.28
C TRP A 11 -5.07 7.20 6.14
N GLN A 12 -6.03 8.09 5.87
CA GLN A 12 -5.96 9.03 4.74
C GLN A 12 -5.08 10.26 4.99
N HIS A 13 -4.78 10.63 6.25
CA HIS A 13 -4.07 11.89 6.54
C HIS A 13 -2.55 11.72 6.72
N GLU A 14 -2.08 10.70 7.46
CA GLU A 14 -0.63 10.48 7.62
C GLU A 14 0.03 9.90 6.35
N ALA A 15 -0.68 9.07 5.57
CA ALA A 15 -0.15 8.49 4.35
C ALA A 15 0.20 9.57 3.31
N VAL A 16 -0.64 10.59 3.16
CA VAL A 16 -0.48 11.70 2.19
C VAL A 16 0.66 12.65 2.58
N ILE A 17 0.97 12.81 3.87
CA ILE A 17 2.04 13.71 4.33
C ILE A 17 3.43 13.08 4.13
N ALA A 18 3.57 11.76 4.26
CA ALA A 18 4.81 11.06 3.89
C ALA A 18 5.06 11.03 2.36
N LEU A 19 4.02 11.33 1.57
CA LEU A 19 3.91 11.11 0.13
C LEU A 19 4.50 12.25 -0.73
N ALA A 20 4.98 13.34 -0.13
CA ALA A 20 5.53 14.49 -0.85
C ALA A 20 7.00 14.75 -0.48
N THR A 21 7.88 13.77 -0.71
CA THR A 21 9.31 14.05 -0.84
C THR A 21 9.70 13.84 -2.30
N PRO A 22 10.24 14.85 -3.00
CA PRO A 22 10.40 14.84 -4.46
C PRO A 22 11.36 13.76 -5.00
N ASP A 23 12.10 13.08 -4.12
CA ASP A 23 13.02 11.99 -4.44
C ASP A 23 12.41 10.61 -4.12
N ASN A 24 11.19 10.30 -4.57
CA ASN A 24 10.49 9.04 -4.28
C ASN A 24 11.18 7.79 -4.91
N VAL A 25 12.37 7.43 -4.41
CA VAL A 25 13.17 6.25 -4.79
C VAL A 25 12.45 4.93 -4.46
N ASN A 26 11.39 4.97 -3.64
CA ASN A 26 10.76 3.78 -3.06
C ASN A 26 9.30 3.58 -3.49
N ALA A 27 8.87 4.17 -4.61
CA ALA A 27 7.56 3.88 -5.20
C ALA A 27 7.57 2.52 -5.91
N PHE A 28 6.48 1.76 -5.78
CA PHE A 28 6.29 0.47 -6.42
C PHE A 28 4.91 0.43 -7.08
N GLU A 29 4.91 0.40 -8.41
CA GLU A 29 3.70 0.34 -9.23
C GLU A 29 3.17 -1.10 -9.28
N LEU A 30 1.92 -1.29 -8.87
CA LEU A 30 1.24 -2.58 -8.95
C LEU A 30 0.69 -2.82 -10.36
N THR A 31 0.73 -4.08 -10.76
CA THR A 31 -0.09 -4.58 -11.86
C THR A 31 -1.59 -4.57 -11.49
N PRO A 32 -2.51 -4.63 -12.48
CA PRO A 32 -3.95 -4.69 -12.19
C PRO A 32 -4.36 -5.84 -11.26
N GLN A 33 -3.75 -7.02 -11.40
CA GLN A 33 -4.02 -8.20 -10.58
C GLN A 33 -3.56 -8.01 -9.14
N GLU A 34 -2.37 -7.42 -8.95
CA GLU A 34 -1.84 -7.11 -7.63
C GLU A 34 -2.63 -6.00 -6.94
N ALA A 35 -3.07 -4.99 -7.71
CA ALA A 35 -3.92 -3.92 -7.22
C ALA A 35 -5.28 -4.45 -6.76
N GLU A 36 -5.86 -5.42 -7.46
CA GLU A 36 -7.10 -6.09 -7.02
C GLU A 36 -6.92 -6.79 -5.66
N GLU A 37 -5.84 -7.55 -5.49
CA GLU A 37 -5.53 -8.19 -4.21
C GLU A 37 -5.24 -7.16 -3.11
N TRP A 38 -4.57 -6.06 -3.45
CA TRP A 38 -4.34 -4.94 -2.54
C TRP A 38 -5.66 -4.31 -2.06
N TYR A 39 -6.61 -4.03 -2.96
CA TYR A 39 -7.93 -3.49 -2.60
C TYR A 39 -8.77 -4.48 -1.78
N ARG A 40 -8.51 -5.79 -1.90
CA ARG A 40 -9.09 -6.83 -1.04
C ARG A 40 -8.44 -6.89 0.35
N GLY A 41 -7.46 -6.03 0.63
CA GLY A 41 -6.74 -5.98 1.89
C GLY A 41 -5.72 -7.11 2.06
N ARG A 42 -5.30 -7.76 0.96
CA ARG A 42 -4.34 -8.86 0.98
C ARG A 42 -2.92 -8.35 0.77
N ASP A 43 -1.96 -9.15 1.22
CA ASP A 43 -0.54 -8.96 0.89
C ASP A 43 -0.29 -9.25 -0.59
N VAL A 44 0.63 -8.51 -1.19
CA VAL A 44 1.00 -8.66 -2.60
C VAL A 44 2.35 -9.37 -2.70
N TYR A 45 2.50 -10.24 -3.71
CA TYR A 45 3.72 -11.01 -3.96
C TYR A 45 4.29 -10.62 -5.32
N PRO A 46 4.98 -9.47 -5.42
CA PRO A 46 5.52 -9.03 -6.69
C PRO A 46 6.64 -9.95 -7.17
N GLN A 47 6.71 -10.16 -8.48
CA GLN A 47 7.78 -10.96 -9.07
C GLN A 47 9.17 -10.34 -8.84
N ALA A 48 9.24 -9.01 -8.84
CA ALA A 48 10.42 -8.25 -8.45
C ALA A 48 10.10 -7.42 -7.20
N ALA A 49 10.57 -7.87 -6.04
CA ALA A 49 10.37 -7.11 -4.81
C ALA A 49 11.20 -5.81 -4.85
N PRO A 50 10.66 -4.67 -4.38
CA PRO A 50 11.42 -3.45 -4.26
C PRO A 50 12.61 -3.62 -3.30
N VAL A 51 13.64 -2.81 -3.46
CA VAL A 51 14.82 -2.87 -2.58
C VAL A 51 14.52 -2.31 -1.20
N ALA A 52 13.65 -1.29 -1.13
CA ALA A 52 13.28 -0.62 0.10
C ALA A 52 12.36 -1.46 0.99
N ASP A 53 12.48 -1.26 2.30
CA ASP A 53 11.62 -1.92 3.28
C ASP A 53 10.28 -1.23 3.41
N ASP A 54 10.23 0.11 3.44
CA ASP A 54 8.98 0.86 3.38
C ASP A 54 8.77 1.38 1.95
N VAL A 55 7.60 1.07 1.39
CA VAL A 55 7.31 1.19 -0.03
C VAL A 55 6.03 1.96 -0.21
N LEU A 56 6.07 2.99 -1.07
CA LEU A 56 4.87 3.65 -1.54
C LEU A 56 4.24 2.80 -2.65
N VAL A 57 3.03 2.32 -2.43
CA VAL A 57 2.31 1.51 -3.42
C VAL A 57 1.49 2.42 -4.32
N THR A 58 1.71 2.31 -5.62
CA THR A 58 0.98 3.07 -6.65
C THR A 58 0.23 2.16 -7.60
N PHE A 59 -0.86 2.66 -8.18
CA PHE A 59 -1.57 2.02 -9.26
C PHE A 59 -2.13 3.09 -10.19
N GLN A 60 -1.89 2.95 -11.50
CA GLN A 60 -2.18 3.97 -12.51
C GLN A 60 -1.51 5.32 -12.16
N HIS A 61 -0.28 5.27 -11.65
CA HIS A 61 0.46 6.43 -11.16
C HIS A 61 -0.22 7.20 -10.01
N GLN A 62 -1.27 6.62 -9.40
CA GLN A 62 -1.92 7.18 -8.23
C GLN A 62 -1.44 6.43 -6.98
N PRO A 63 -1.08 7.13 -5.89
CA PRO A 63 -0.74 6.46 -4.65
C PRO A 63 -1.98 5.84 -4.01
N ILE A 64 -1.89 4.55 -3.68
CA ILE A 64 -3.01 3.77 -3.13
C ILE A 64 -2.74 3.23 -1.73
N GLY A 65 -1.51 3.37 -1.22
CA GLY A 65 -1.19 3.08 0.18
C GLY A 65 0.29 2.90 0.45
N LEU A 66 0.61 2.53 1.69
CA LEU A 66 1.96 2.21 2.14
C LEU A 66 2.08 0.71 2.43
N ALA A 67 3.17 0.11 1.96
CA ALA A 67 3.51 -1.28 2.25
C ALA A 67 4.83 -1.36 3.02
N LYS A 68 5.01 -2.47 3.73
CA LYS A 68 6.32 -2.91 4.20
C LYS A 68 6.72 -4.19 3.52
N ARG A 69 7.90 -4.24 2.91
CA ARG A 69 8.47 -5.45 2.36
C ARG A 69 8.88 -6.39 3.49
N ILE A 70 8.43 -7.63 3.40
CA ILE A 70 8.79 -8.72 4.32
C ILE A 70 9.21 -9.91 3.46
N GLY A 71 10.51 -10.08 3.25
CA GLY A 71 11.03 -11.06 2.31
C GLY A 71 10.60 -10.73 0.87
N SER A 72 9.83 -11.62 0.26
CA SER A 72 9.31 -11.49 -1.11
C SER A 72 7.91 -10.86 -1.20
N ARG A 73 7.25 -10.56 -0.07
CA ARG A 73 5.90 -9.97 -0.07
C ARG A 73 5.89 -8.52 0.36
N LEU A 74 4.94 -7.77 -0.17
CA LEU A 74 4.53 -6.46 0.29
C LEU A 74 3.36 -6.63 1.25
N LYS A 75 3.62 -6.39 2.54
CA LYS A 75 2.59 -6.42 3.56
C LYS A 75 1.72 -5.19 3.46
N ASN A 76 0.42 -5.41 3.29
CA ASN A 76 -0.56 -4.34 3.19
C ASN A 76 -0.80 -3.73 4.58
N LYS A 77 -0.40 -2.46 4.79
CA LYS A 77 -0.63 -1.75 6.06
C LYS A 77 -1.99 -1.06 6.15
N LEU A 78 -2.91 -1.28 5.20
CA LEU A 78 -4.27 -0.72 5.22
C LEU A 78 -5.09 -1.12 6.48
N SER A 79 -4.60 -2.04 7.32
CA SER A 79 -5.34 -2.61 8.45
C SER A 79 -4.69 -2.51 9.84
N ALA A 80 -3.61 -1.76 10.04
CA ALA A 80 -3.08 -1.52 11.39
C ALA A 80 -3.83 -0.39 12.12
#